data_AF-A0A4Q4VZV5-F1
#
_entry.id   AF-A0A4Q4VZV5-F1
#
_cell.length_a   1.000
_cell.length_b   1.000
_cell.length_c   1.000
_cell.angle_alpha   90.00
_cell.angle_beta   90.00
_cell.angle_gamma   90.00
#
_symmetry.space_group_name_H-M   'P 1'
#
loop_
_entity.id
_entity.type
_entity.pdbx_description
1 polymer ?
#
loop_
_entity_poly.entity_id
_entity_poly.type
_entity_poly.pdbx_seq_one_letter_code
_entity_poly.pdbx_strand_id
1 'polypeptide(L)'
;MTGGGDVDSITTQPKTTETALLLAQARELLRKCKERAQRLKVGRPSRSLPAPQIGLVPPARDVADVMVSHYFTGFESTHRILHAPMFQIKYDKFWSQTESAAMDLRLQVLLVIGIGSSLHDHGDADALHNMEVVHQWIFAAQT
;
A
#
# COMPACT_ATOMS: atom_id res chain seq x y z
N MET A 1 43.18 -59.18 -15.06
CA MET A 1 41.71 -59.28 -14.93
C MET A 1 41.29 -58.33 -13.82
N THR A 2 40.32 -57.46 -14.14
CA THR A 2 39.42 -56.68 -13.23
C THR A 2 40.09 -55.82 -12.14
N GLY A 3 39.98 -54.49 -12.10
CA GLY A 3 39.08 -53.56 -12.79
C GLY A 3 38.37 -52.67 -11.77
N GLY A 4 38.44 -51.34 -12.00
CA GLY A 4 37.53 -50.28 -11.54
C GLY A 4 37.60 -49.92 -10.06
N GLY A 5 37.74 -48.67 -9.65
CA GLY A 5 37.58 -47.41 -10.36
C GLY A 5 37.13 -46.40 -9.31
N ASP A 6 38.08 -45.60 -8.83
CA ASP A 6 37.85 -44.44 -7.99
C ASP A 6 37.82 -43.22 -8.91
N VAL A 7 36.62 -42.76 -9.28
CA VAL A 7 36.33 -41.39 -9.73
C VAL A 7 34.83 -41.30 -10.02
N ASP A 8 34.09 -40.53 -9.23
CA ASP A 8 33.45 -39.33 -9.79
C ASP A 8 32.94 -38.43 -8.67
N SER A 9 33.69 -37.35 -8.53
CA SER A 9 33.41 -36.20 -7.70
C SER A 9 32.18 -35.44 -8.21
N ILE A 10 31.31 -35.06 -7.28
CA ILE A 10 30.92 -33.67 -7.05
C ILE A 10 30.61 -32.90 -8.35
N THR A 11 29.42 -33.08 -8.94
CA THR A 11 28.81 -32.03 -9.79
C THR A 11 27.29 -32.15 -9.72
N THR A 12 26.73 -31.76 -8.60
CA THR A 12 25.33 -31.34 -8.50
C THR A 12 25.24 -30.49 -7.23
N GLN A 13 24.36 -29.48 -7.17
CA GLN A 13 24.09 -28.63 -5.99
C GLN A 13 24.83 -27.27 -5.90
N PRO A 14 24.84 -26.45 -6.96
CA PRO A 14 24.70 -25.00 -6.74
C PRO A 14 23.26 -24.53 -7.01
N LYS A 15 22.64 -25.05 -8.07
CA LYS A 15 21.30 -24.63 -8.52
C LYS A 15 20.18 -25.04 -7.54
N THR A 16 20.29 -26.19 -6.88
CA THR A 16 19.26 -26.69 -5.94
C THR A 16 19.23 -25.89 -4.64
N THR A 17 20.39 -25.44 -4.17
CA THR A 17 20.51 -24.60 -2.97
C THR A 17 20.00 -23.19 -3.25
N GLU A 18 20.32 -22.65 -4.43
CA GLU A 18 19.80 -21.36 -4.90
C GLU A 18 18.28 -21.37 -5.05
N THR A 19 17.69 -22.41 -5.65
CA THR A 19 16.23 -22.53 -5.77
C THR A 19 15.53 -22.67 -4.41
N ALA A 20 16.12 -23.42 -3.47
CA ALA A 20 15.59 -23.52 -2.11
C ALA A 20 15.63 -22.17 -1.37
N LEU A 21 16.69 -21.39 -1.55
CA LEU A 21 16.82 -20.05 -0.97
C LEU A 21 15.81 -19.07 -1.58
N LEU A 22 15.63 -19.07 -2.90
CA LEU A 22 14.61 -18.27 -3.59
C LEU A 22 13.19 -18.65 -3.14
N LEU A 23 12.91 -19.94 -2.94
CA LEU A 23 11.62 -20.41 -2.45
C LEU A 23 11.36 -19.92 -1.00
N ALA A 24 12.36 -19.97 -0.14
CA ALA A 24 12.25 -19.47 1.23
C ALA A 24 11.99 -17.95 1.25
N GLN A 25 12.72 -17.18 0.43
CA GLN A 25 12.50 -15.75 0.26
C GLN A 25 11.08 -15.46 -0.26
N ALA A 26 10.62 -16.18 -1.29
CA ALA A 26 9.28 -16.02 -1.84
C ALA A 26 8.18 -16.32 -0.80
N ARG A 27 8.35 -17.38 0.01
CA ARG A 27 7.42 -17.73 1.09
C ARG A 27 7.34 -16.62 2.15
N GLU A 28 8.49 -16.07 2.52
CA GLU A 28 8.56 -15.00 3.50
C GLU A 28 7.90 -13.70 2.99
N LEU A 29 8.13 -13.34 1.72
CA LEU A 29 7.43 -12.22 1.09
C LEU A 29 5.92 -12.44 1.05
N LEU A 30 5.46 -13.64 0.70
CA LEU A 30 4.02 -13.98 0.70
C LEU A 30 3.41 -13.89 2.10
N ARG A 31 4.13 -14.35 3.15
CA ARG A 31 3.69 -14.22 4.54
C ARG A 31 3.50 -12.75 4.91
N LYS A 32 4.47 -11.90 4.60
CA LYS A 32 4.38 -10.45 4.85
C LYS A 32 3.21 -9.80 4.11
N CYS A 33 2.99 -10.16 2.84
CA CYS A 33 1.85 -9.67 2.06
C CYS A 33 0.52 -10.10 2.71
N LYS A 34 0.42 -11.35 3.17
CA LYS A 34 -0.78 -11.87 3.84
C LYS A 34 -1.08 -11.15 5.15
N GLU A 35 -0.05 -10.86 5.95
CA GLU A 35 -0.21 -10.12 7.21
C GLU A 35 -0.70 -8.70 6.98
N ARG A 36 -0.13 -7.99 6.00
CA ARG A 36 -0.62 -6.68 5.58
C ARG A 36 -2.08 -6.74 5.14
N ALA A 37 -2.43 -7.68 4.27
CA ALA A 37 -3.81 -7.87 3.81
C ALA A 37 -4.79 -8.22 4.95
N GLN A 38 -4.34 -8.99 5.95
CA GLN A 38 -5.14 -9.32 7.12
C GLN A 38 -5.44 -8.09 7.97
N ARG A 39 -4.45 -7.24 8.26
CA ARG A 39 -4.66 -6.00 9.02
C ARG A 39 -5.69 -5.09 8.35
N LEU A 40 -5.63 -4.98 7.02
CA LEU A 40 -6.62 -4.22 6.24
C LEU A 40 -8.02 -4.86 6.26
N LYS A 41 -8.10 -6.19 6.36
CA LYS A 41 -9.38 -6.92 6.37
C LYS A 41 -10.11 -6.85 7.72
N VAL A 42 -9.37 -6.73 8.84
CA VAL A 42 -9.94 -6.63 10.20
C VAL A 42 -10.80 -5.37 10.35
N GLY A 43 -10.56 -4.33 9.54
CA GLY A 43 -11.34 -3.09 9.56
C GLY A 43 -12.64 -3.08 8.74
N ARG A 44 -13.05 -4.17 8.08
CA ARG A 44 -14.23 -4.14 7.18
C ARG A 44 -15.51 -3.76 7.96
N PRO A 45 -16.09 -2.57 7.73
CA PRO A 45 -17.18 -2.10 8.57
C PRO A 45 -18.48 -2.84 8.25
N SER A 46 -19.18 -3.25 9.29
CA SER A 46 -20.63 -3.42 9.27
C SER A 46 -21.26 -2.10 8.77
N ARG A 47 -22.36 -2.23 8.03
CA ARG A 47 -22.97 -1.25 7.12
C ARG A 47 -23.46 0.09 7.71
N SER A 48 -22.97 0.54 8.87
CA SER A 48 -23.48 1.72 9.56
C SER A 48 -22.37 2.53 10.22
N LEU A 49 -22.00 3.66 9.62
CA LEU A 49 -21.35 4.78 10.31
C LEU A 49 -22.32 5.98 10.30
N PRO A 50 -22.58 6.64 11.44
CA PRO A 50 -23.47 7.79 11.48
C PRO A 50 -22.76 9.10 11.11
N ALA A 51 -23.16 9.66 9.96
CA ALA A 51 -23.27 11.09 9.62
C ALA A 51 -22.02 12.01 9.75
N PRO A 52 -22.01 13.21 9.10
CA PRO A 52 -20.96 13.57 8.16
C PRO A 52 -20.06 14.70 8.69
N GLN A 53 -19.18 15.23 7.85
CA GLN A 53 -18.37 16.46 8.01
C GLN A 53 -17.02 16.35 8.73
N ILE A 54 -16.82 15.48 9.73
CA ILE A 54 -15.56 15.49 10.51
C ILE A 54 -14.38 14.88 9.74
N GLY A 55 -14.66 14.07 8.72
CA GLY A 55 -13.63 13.27 8.06
C GLY A 55 -12.80 13.98 7.00
N LEU A 56 -13.31 14.97 6.25
CA LEU A 56 -12.69 15.42 4.98
C LEU A 56 -11.44 16.30 5.13
N VAL A 57 -10.75 16.20 6.26
CA VAL A 57 -9.52 16.94 6.56
C VAL A 57 -8.33 16.03 6.25
N PRO A 58 -7.40 16.46 5.38
CA PRO A 58 -6.18 15.71 5.15
C PRO A 58 -5.30 15.73 6.42
N PRO A 59 -4.44 14.72 6.64
CA PRO A 59 -3.40 14.80 7.65
C PRO A 59 -2.41 15.92 7.32
N ALA A 60 -1.44 16.16 8.21
CA ALA A 60 -0.39 17.14 7.94
C ALA A 60 0.31 16.86 6.59
N ARG A 61 0.71 17.92 5.88
CA ARG A 61 1.20 17.82 4.49
C ARG A 61 2.39 16.88 4.35
N ASP A 62 3.31 16.90 5.32
CA ASP A 62 4.45 15.98 5.39
C ASP A 62 4.01 14.51 5.44
N VAL A 63 3.00 14.18 6.25
CA VAL A 63 2.42 12.84 6.29
C VAL A 63 1.72 12.49 4.97
N ALA A 64 0.95 13.44 4.42
CA ALA A 64 0.28 13.27 3.14
C ALA A 64 1.26 13.01 1.99
N ASP A 65 2.39 13.74 1.95
CA ASP A 65 3.43 13.61 0.94
C ASP A 65 4.04 12.19 0.96
N VAL A 66 4.27 11.64 2.15
CA VAL A 66 4.73 10.25 2.32
C VAL A 66 3.70 9.26 1.81
N MET A 67 2.42 9.44 2.15
CA MET A 67 1.36 8.54 1.68
C MET A 67 1.17 8.59 0.16
N VAL A 68 1.21 9.79 -0.43
CA VAL A 68 1.15 9.99 -1.88
C VAL A 68 2.35 9.29 -2.55
N SER A 69 3.54 9.38 -1.99
CA SER A 69 4.72 8.65 -2.48
C SER A 69 4.51 7.14 -2.44
N HIS A 70 3.96 6.59 -1.36
CA HIS A 70 3.62 5.17 -1.25
C HIS A 70 2.59 4.74 -2.31
N TYR A 71 1.60 5.59 -2.59
CA TYR A 71 0.62 5.33 -3.65
C TYR A 71 1.28 5.20 -5.03
N PHE A 72 2.11 6.18 -5.43
CA PHE A 72 2.75 6.17 -6.75
C PHE A 72 3.79 5.05 -6.90
N THR A 73 4.51 4.73 -5.84
CA THR A 73 5.53 3.66 -5.87
C THR A 73 4.93 2.26 -5.87
N GLY A 74 3.79 2.06 -5.18
CA GLY A 74 3.17 0.73 -5.04
C GLY A 74 1.97 0.46 -5.94
N PHE A 75 1.02 1.39 -6.03
CA PHE A 75 -0.25 1.15 -6.72
C PHE A 75 -0.20 1.53 -8.20
N GLU A 76 0.47 2.64 -8.55
CA GLU A 76 0.56 3.10 -9.93
C GLU A 76 1.45 2.22 -10.82
N SER A 77 2.39 1.47 -10.22
CA SER A 77 3.14 0.44 -10.96
C SER A 77 2.23 -0.66 -11.51
N THR A 78 1.06 -0.87 -10.90
CA THR A 78 0.18 -2.01 -11.20
C THR A 78 -1.16 -1.59 -11.80
N HIS A 79 -1.79 -0.50 -11.31
CA HIS A 79 -3.17 -0.14 -11.64
C HIS A 79 -3.29 1.11 -12.54
N ARG A 80 -2.24 1.92 -12.67
CA ARG A 80 -2.15 3.09 -13.57
C ARG A 80 -3.41 3.99 -13.59
N ILE A 81 -3.91 4.36 -12.41
CA ILE A 81 -5.19 5.11 -12.29
C ILE A 81 -4.95 6.60 -12.50
N LEU A 82 -3.84 7.12 -11.97
CA LEU A 82 -3.49 8.54 -11.96
C LEU A 82 -2.20 8.82 -12.71
N HIS A 83 -2.23 9.79 -13.63
CA HIS A 83 -1.03 10.27 -14.28
C HIS A 83 -0.21 11.13 -13.31
N ALA A 84 0.95 10.62 -12.86
CA ALA A 84 1.73 11.22 -11.77
C ALA A 84 2.06 12.72 -11.96
N PRO A 85 2.59 13.19 -13.12
CA PRO A 85 2.87 14.61 -13.31
C PRO A 85 1.62 15.50 -13.19
N MET A 86 0.47 15.02 -13.68
CA MET A 86 -0.77 15.78 -13.63
C MET A 86 -1.34 15.82 -12.22
N PHE A 87 -1.25 14.71 -11.50
CA PHE A 87 -1.67 14.66 -10.11
C PHE A 87 -0.79 15.56 -9.23
N GLN A 88 0.53 15.60 -9.44
CA GLN A 88 1.44 16.48 -8.70
C GLN A 88 1.00 17.95 -8.78
N ILE A 89 0.69 18.44 -9.99
CA ILE A 89 0.21 19.83 -10.20
C ILE A 89 -1.10 20.07 -9.44
N LYS A 90 -2.04 19.11 -9.51
CA LYS A 90 -3.33 19.19 -8.81
C LYS A 90 -3.13 19.17 -7.29
N TYR A 91 -2.20 18.37 -6.80
CA TYR A 91 -1.86 18.21 -5.39
C TYR A 91 -1.21 19.47 -4.82
N ASP A 92 -0.27 20.09 -5.54
CA ASP A 92 0.32 21.36 -5.15
C ASP A 92 -0.72 22.49 -5.13
N LYS A 93 -1.65 22.49 -6.11
CA LYS A 93 -2.79 23.41 -6.13
C LYS A 93 -3.71 23.20 -4.92
N PHE A 94 -3.98 21.95 -4.56
CA PHE A 94 -4.78 21.60 -3.38
C PHE A 94 -4.16 22.17 -2.09
N TRP A 95 -2.84 22.04 -1.90
CA TRP A 95 -2.16 22.60 -0.72
C TRP A 95 -2.03 24.11 -0.73
N SER A 96 -2.03 24.74 -1.90
CA SER A 96 -2.01 26.21 -2.01
C SER A 96 -3.36 26.83 -1.63
N GLN A 97 -4.46 26.07 -1.75
CA GLN A 97 -5.83 26.54 -1.60
C GLN A 97 -6.70 25.49 -0.90
N THR A 98 -6.25 24.97 0.24
CA THR A 98 -6.87 23.79 0.87
C THR A 98 -8.34 24.03 1.19
N GLU A 99 -8.68 25.12 1.86
CA GLU A 99 -10.06 25.44 2.26
C GLU A 99 -11.01 25.68 1.07
N SER A 100 -10.50 26.24 -0.03
CA SER A 100 -11.29 26.53 -1.23
C SER A 100 -11.14 25.49 -2.33
N ALA A 101 -10.46 24.37 -2.06
CA ALA A 101 -10.27 23.31 -3.05
C ALA A 101 -11.62 22.71 -3.43
N ALA A 102 -11.79 22.48 -4.73
CA ALA A 102 -12.98 21.81 -5.23
C ALA A 102 -13.12 20.41 -4.59
N MET A 103 -14.36 20.01 -4.29
CA MET A 103 -14.62 18.80 -3.51
C MET A 103 -14.13 17.54 -4.21
N ASP A 104 -14.20 17.50 -5.54
CA ASP A 104 -13.66 16.45 -6.40
C ASP A 104 -12.14 16.29 -6.20
N LEU A 105 -11.39 17.39 -6.22
CA LEU A 105 -9.95 17.40 -5.98
C LEU A 105 -9.63 16.97 -4.54
N ARG A 106 -10.38 17.48 -3.56
CA ARG A 106 -10.20 17.11 -2.16
C ARG A 106 -10.39 15.61 -1.95
N LEU A 107 -11.51 15.06 -2.41
CA LEU A 107 -11.77 13.62 -2.32
C LEU A 107 -10.70 12.81 -3.05
N GLN A 108 -10.28 13.25 -4.23
CA GLN A 108 -9.20 12.58 -4.97
C GLN A 108 -7.91 12.52 -4.15
N VAL A 109 -7.49 13.63 -3.53
CA VAL A 109 -6.28 13.68 -2.69
C VAL A 109 -6.44 12.79 -1.45
N LEU A 110 -7.57 12.87 -0.77
CA LEU A 110 -7.85 12.05 0.42
C LEU A 110 -7.83 10.56 0.10
N LEU A 111 -8.44 10.14 -1.00
CA LEU A 111 -8.42 8.74 -1.43
C LEU A 111 -7.00 8.26 -1.75
N VAL A 112 -6.18 9.08 -2.42
CA VAL A 112 -4.77 8.74 -2.69
C VAL A 112 -4.00 8.55 -1.38
N ILE A 113 -4.18 9.45 -0.41
CA ILE A 113 -3.59 9.35 0.93
C ILE A 113 -4.05 8.06 1.64
N GLY A 114 -5.36 7.76 1.58
CA GLY A 114 -5.94 6.58 2.21
C GLY A 114 -5.46 5.25 1.59
N ILE A 115 -5.20 5.23 0.29
CA ILE A 115 -4.60 4.06 -0.36
C ILE A 115 -3.12 3.96 0.03
N GLY A 116 -2.39 5.08 0.03
CA GLY A 116 -0.98 5.12 0.45
C GLY A 116 -0.76 4.64 1.89
N SER A 117 -1.68 4.98 2.80
CA SER A 117 -1.61 4.56 4.21
C SER A 117 -1.70 3.04 4.39
N SER A 118 -2.31 2.32 3.46
CA SER A 118 -2.37 0.85 3.48
C SER A 118 -1.01 0.17 3.32
N LEU A 119 -0.02 0.87 2.76
CA LEU A 119 1.35 0.37 2.56
C LEU A 119 2.30 0.80 3.69
N HIS A 120 1.88 1.76 4.50
CA HIS A 120 2.67 2.30 5.59
C HIS A 120 2.52 1.47 6.85
N ASP A 121 3.64 1.23 7.55
CA ASP A 121 3.67 0.41 8.74
C ASP A 121 3.28 1.27 9.95
N HIS A 122 1.99 1.29 10.24
CA HIS A 122 1.43 1.97 11.41
C HIS A 122 1.44 1.03 12.62
N GLY A 123 1.60 1.60 13.82
CA GLY A 123 1.23 0.87 15.04
C GLY A 123 -0.26 0.51 15.04
N ASP A 124 -0.65 -0.51 15.80
CA ASP A 124 -2.02 -1.07 15.75
C ASP A 124 -3.12 -0.02 16.03
N ALA A 125 -2.87 0.95 16.93
CA ALA A 125 -3.84 2.00 17.25
C ALA A 125 -4.01 3.04 16.12
N ASP A 126 -2.90 3.49 15.54
CA ASP A 126 -2.91 4.46 14.44
C ASP A 126 -3.50 3.85 13.16
N ALA A 127 -3.26 2.54 12.94
CA ALA A 127 -3.85 1.81 11.82
C ALA A 127 -5.39 1.79 11.89
N LEU A 128 -5.96 1.58 13.08
CA LEU A 128 -7.42 1.57 13.27
C LEU A 128 -8.04 2.94 13.05
N HIS A 129 -7.43 4.00 13.62
CA HIS A 129 -7.90 5.37 13.42
C HIS A 129 -7.82 5.79 11.96
N ASN A 130 -6.70 5.50 11.28
CA ASN A 130 -6.54 5.79 9.86
C ASN A 130 -7.57 5.05 9.00
N MET A 131 -7.89 3.79 9.32
CA MET A 131 -8.93 3.04 8.60
C MET A 131 -10.32 3.67 8.77
N GLU A 132 -10.68 4.11 9.97
CA GLU A 132 -11.96 4.77 10.23
C GLU A 132 -12.11 6.06 9.39
N VAL A 133 -11.07 6.89 9.40
CA VAL A 133 -11.05 8.15 8.64
C VAL A 133 -11.12 7.88 7.13
N VAL A 134 -10.36 6.91 6.62
CA VAL A 134 -10.37 6.52 5.20
C VAL A 134 -11.75 5.98 4.79
N HIS A 135 -12.45 5.24 5.64
CA HIS A 135 -13.81 4.78 5.34
C HIS A 135 -14.79 5.94 5.15
N GLN A 136 -14.66 7.02 5.92
CA GLN A 136 -15.48 8.21 5.74
C GLN A 136 -15.21 8.88 4.39
N TRP A 137 -13.95 8.93 3.96
CA TRP A 137 -13.59 9.46 2.63
C TRP A 137 -14.16 8.62 1.49
N ILE A 138 -14.10 7.29 1.62
CA ILE A 138 -14.68 6.36 0.64
C ILE A 138 -16.19 6.56 0.55
N PHE A 139 -16.88 6.66 1.70
CA PHE A 139 -18.32 6.89 1.72
C PHE A 139 -18.68 8.22 1.05
N ALA A 140 -17.97 9.30 1.38
CA ALA A 140 -18.21 10.62 0.80
C ALA A 140 -17.95 10.68 -0.72
N ALA A 141 -17.07 9.83 -1.25
CA ALA A 141 -16.82 9.74 -2.68
C ALA A 141 -17.86 8.88 -3.45
N GLN A 142 -18.69 8.11 -2.74
CA GLN A 142 -19.73 7.25 -3.33
C GLN A 142 -21.10 7.92 -3.43
N THR A 143 -21.35 8.97 -2.63
CA THR A 143 -22.60 9.74 -2.58
C THR A 143 -22.59 10.89 -3.58
#